data_AF-A0A925BL85-F1
#
_entry.id   AF-A0A925BL85-F1
#
_cell.length_a   1.000
_cell.length_b   1.000
_cell.length_c   1.000
_cell.angle_alpha   90.00
_cell.angle_beta   90.00
_cell.angle_gamma   90.00
#
_symmetry.space_group_name_H-M   'P 1'
#
loop_
_entity.id
_entity.type
_entity.pdbx_description
1 polymer ?
#
loop_
_entity_poly.entity_id
_entity_poly.type
_entity_poly.pdbx_seq_one_letter_code
_entity_poly.pdbx_strand_id
1 'polypeptide(L)'
;MDWVQVYDPLGSPLWSTVLAALPIIALLGLLAAGLDAPKSALVGLITALAVAVFGFGMPAGAAMASAGYGACFGLLPIGWIVVAAVFLFHLTVKSGHFEIVKRSVAALSPDRRVQALLIAFCFGTFIEGAA
;
A
#
# COMPACT_ATOMS: atom_id res chain seq x y z
N MET A 1 26.73 14.69 -4.20
CA MET A 1 26.95 14.50 -2.75
C MET A 1 25.86 13.56 -2.28
N ASP A 2 26.25 12.41 -1.74
CA ASP A 2 25.30 11.44 -1.24
C ASP A 2 24.71 11.97 0.07
N TRP A 3 23.38 12.05 0.13
CA TRP A 3 22.70 12.42 1.36
C TRP A 3 22.72 11.21 2.28
N VAL A 4 23.20 11.41 3.51
CA VAL A 4 23.20 10.40 4.56
C VAL A 4 22.10 10.76 5.55
N GLN A 5 21.14 9.85 5.73
CA GLN A 5 20.02 10.06 6.64
C GLN A 5 20.49 10.10 8.09
N VAL A 6 20.12 11.17 8.80
CA VAL A 6 20.23 11.25 10.25
C VAL A 6 18.92 10.76 10.86
N TYR A 7 18.97 9.65 11.60
CA TYR A 7 17.75 9.03 12.17
C TYR A 7 17.19 9.77 13.39
N ASP A 8 17.99 10.62 14.03
CA ASP A 8 17.58 11.42 15.19
C ASP A 8 17.77 12.92 14.95
N PRO A 9 16.96 13.55 14.06
CA PRO A 9 17.07 14.98 13.78
C PRO A 9 16.71 15.87 14.98
N LEU A 10 15.93 15.36 15.94
CA LEU A 10 15.45 16.12 17.11
C LEU A 10 16.26 15.85 18.39
N GLY A 11 17.34 15.07 18.32
CA GLY A 11 18.15 14.68 19.48
C GLY A 11 17.40 13.89 20.55
N SER A 12 16.25 13.32 20.18
CA SER A 12 15.41 12.50 21.04
C SER A 12 14.69 11.43 20.20
N PRO A 13 14.98 10.14 20.45
CA PRO A 13 14.44 9.04 19.63
C PRO A 13 12.91 9.03 19.57
N LEU A 14 12.23 9.41 20.66
CA LEU A 14 10.77 9.44 20.71
C LEU A 14 10.19 10.50 19.76
N TRP A 15 10.67 11.73 19.81
CA TRP A 15 10.14 12.81 18.97
C TRP A 15 10.51 12.63 17.51
N SER A 16 11.72 12.14 17.22
CA SER A 16 12.15 11.78 15.87
C SER A 16 11.26 10.68 15.28
N THR A 17 10.83 9.71 16.10
CA THR A 17 9.89 8.65 15.70
C THR A 17 8.49 9.20 15.43
N VAL A 18 7.98 10.06 16.32
CA VAL A 18 6.66 10.71 16.13
C VAL A 18 6.64 11.54 14.85
N LEU A 19 7.71 12.29 14.58
CA LEU A 19 7.87 13.06 13.35
C LEU A 19 7.87 12.17 12.11
N ALA A 20 8.61 11.05 12.15
CA ALA A 20 8.64 10.07 11.06
C ALA A 20 7.29 9.36 10.82
N ALA A 21 6.45 9.24 11.86
CA ALA A 21 5.15 8.59 11.76
C ALA A 21 4.05 9.48 11.15
N LEU A 22 4.24 10.81 11.11
CA LEU A 22 3.23 11.76 10.63
C LEU A 22 2.62 11.44 9.26
N PRO A 23 3.39 11.04 8.22
CA PRO A 23 2.81 10.75 6.91
C PRO A 23 1.86 9.54 6.95
N ILE A 24 2.20 8.53 7.75
CA ILE A 24 1.38 7.33 7.93
C ILE A 24 0.11 7.67 8.71
N ILE A 25 0.24 8.45 9.79
CA ILE A 25 -0.91 8.91 10.59
C ILE A 25 -1.86 9.75 9.74
N ALA A 26 -1.33 10.65 8.91
CA ALA A 26 -2.13 11.46 7.99
C ALA A 26 -2.86 10.58 6.96
N LEU A 27 -2.15 9.66 6.31
CA LEU A 27 -2.72 8.76 5.32
C LEU A 27 -3.83 7.88 5.91
N LEU A 28 -3.51 7.12 6.97
CA LEU A 28 -4.43 6.17 7.58
C LEU A 28 -5.56 6.87 8.34
N GLY A 29 -5.27 8.01 8.98
CA GLY A 29 -6.27 8.82 9.66
C GLY A 29 -7.32 9.37 8.70
N LEU A 30 -6.91 9.85 7.53
CA LEU A 30 -7.84 10.33 6.49
C LEU A 30 -8.66 9.20 5.86
N LEU A 31 -8.05 8.03 5.64
CA LEU A 31 -8.78 6.84 5.19
C LEU A 31 -9.81 6.39 6.22
N ALA A 32 -9.45 6.35 7.51
CA ALA A 32 -10.36 6.01 8.59
C ALA A 32 -11.49 7.03 8.76
N ALA A 33 -11.23 8.30 8.43
CA ALA A 33 -12.24 9.36 8.39
C ALA A 33 -13.16 9.30 7.15
N GLY A 34 -12.94 8.34 6.24
CA GLY A 34 -13.79 8.12 5.06
C GLY A 34 -13.45 9.01 3.86
N LEU A 35 -12.27 9.64 3.82
CA LEU A 35 -11.83 10.39 2.65
C LEU A 35 -11.38 9.45 1.53
N ASP A 36 -11.67 9.82 0.28
CA ASP A 36 -11.28 9.05 -0.90
C ASP A 36 -9.78 8.71 -0.89
N ALA A 37 -9.45 7.45 -1.20
CA ALA A 37 -8.07 6.96 -1.17
C ALA A 37 -7.07 7.81 -1.97
N PRO A 38 -7.37 8.33 -3.17
CA PRO A 38 -6.42 9.18 -3.90
C PRO A 38 -6.12 10.51 -3.19
N LYS A 39 -7.13 11.10 -2.53
CA LYS A 39 -6.97 12.36 -1.78
C LYS A 39 -6.13 12.11 -0.52
N SER A 40 -6.42 11.04 0.21
CA SER A 40 -5.64 10.63 1.39
C SER A 40 -4.19 10.33 1.04
N ALA A 41 -3.94 9.64 -0.09
CA ALA A 41 -2.60 9.38 -0.61
C ALA A 41 -1.84 10.68 -0.96
N LEU A 42 -2.51 11.64 -1.60
CA LEU A 42 -1.89 12.93 -1.92
C LEU A 42 -1.51 13.71 -0.66
N VAL A 43 -2.37 13.75 0.35
CA VAL A 43 -2.03 14.39 1.63
C VAL A 43 -0.86 13.67 2.29
N GLY A 44 -0.88 12.34 2.33
CA GLY A 44 0.24 11.55 2.86
C GLY A 44 1.57 11.84 2.16
N LEU A 45 1.55 11.97 0.82
CA LEU A 45 2.74 12.34 0.03
C LEU A 45 3.25 13.74 0.39
N ILE A 46 2.36 14.73 0.48
CA ILE A 46 2.71 16.10 0.87
C ILE A 46 3.32 16.11 2.27
N THR A 47 2.71 15.41 3.22
CA THR A 47 3.24 15.29 4.59
C THR A 47 4.60 14.60 4.60
N ALA A 48 4.80 13.54 3.82
CA ALA A 48 6.09 12.85 3.70
C ALA A 48 7.19 13.78 3.15
N LEU A 49 6.89 14.54 2.10
CA LEU A 49 7.84 15.50 1.53
C LEU A 49 8.17 16.61 2.52
N ALA A 50 7.18 17.14 3.23
CA ALA A 50 7.40 18.17 4.24
C ALA A 50 8.29 17.66 5.39
N VAL A 51 8.00 16.46 5.91
CA VAL A 51 8.80 15.82 6.96
C VAL A 51 10.23 15.54 6.49
N ALA A 52 10.41 15.00 5.28
CA ALA A 52 11.73 14.69 4.74
C ALA A 52 12.60 15.95 4.59
N VAL A 53 12.05 17.02 4.00
CA VAL A 53 12.81 18.25 3.72
C VAL A 53 13.03 19.08 4.98
N PHE A 54 11.98 19.35 5.75
CA PHE A 54 12.07 20.25 6.90
C PHE A 54 12.44 19.54 8.20
N GLY A 55 12.01 18.30 8.38
CA GLY A 55 12.27 17.51 9.58
C GLY A 55 13.62 16.80 9.55
N PHE A 56 13.96 16.15 8.43
CA PHE A 56 15.19 15.35 8.29
C PHE A 56 16.30 16.05 7.48
N GLY A 57 16.06 17.28 7.02
CA GLY A 57 17.05 18.06 6.27
C GLY A 57 17.43 17.45 4.92
N MET A 58 16.54 16.63 4.34
CA MET A 58 16.78 16.04 3.03
C MET A 58 16.78 17.11 1.94
N PRO A 59 17.77 17.17 1.04
CA PRO A 59 17.75 18.08 -0.09
C PRO A 59 16.49 17.89 -0.93
N ALA A 60 15.78 18.98 -1.23
CA ALA A 60 14.50 18.92 -1.94
C ALA A 60 14.57 18.16 -3.28
N GLY A 61 15.68 18.28 -4.00
CA GLY A 61 15.92 17.52 -5.23
C GLY A 61 15.95 16.01 -5.01
N ALA A 62 16.57 15.55 -3.93
CA ALA A 62 16.61 14.13 -3.58
C ALA A 62 15.24 13.63 -3.09
N ALA A 63 14.51 14.45 -2.31
CA ALA A 63 13.16 14.11 -1.85
C ALA A 63 12.17 13.95 -3.03
N MET A 64 12.20 14.88 -3.99
CA MET A 64 11.38 14.79 -5.20
C MET A 64 11.80 13.62 -6.11
N ALA A 65 13.11 13.34 -6.21
CA ALA A 65 13.60 12.18 -6.94
C ALA A 65 13.12 10.86 -6.30
N SER A 66 13.12 10.77 -4.97
CA SER A 66 12.59 9.62 -4.23
C SER A 66 11.08 9.45 -4.44
N ALA A 67 10.31 10.54 -4.39
CA ALA A 67 8.88 10.52 -4.70
C ALA A 67 8.60 10.07 -6.14
N GLY A 68 9.36 10.57 -7.11
CA GLY A 68 9.28 10.16 -8.51
C GLY A 68 9.63 8.69 -8.71
N TYR A 69 10.69 8.21 -8.04
CA TYR A 69 11.06 6.80 -8.05
C TYR A 69 9.94 5.91 -7.48
N GLY A 70 9.35 6.29 -6.35
CA GLY A 70 8.19 5.60 -5.77
C GLY A 70 6.99 5.57 -6.70
N ALA A 71 6.69 6.69 -7.38
CA ALA A 71 5.62 6.75 -8.37
C ALA A 71 5.88 5.81 -9.56
N CYS A 72 7.10 5.80 -10.10
CA CYS A 72 7.50 4.86 -11.16
C CYS A 72 7.40 3.40 -10.70
N PHE A 73 7.81 3.11 -9.47
CA PHE A 73 7.72 1.78 -8.87
C PHE A 73 6.26 1.32 -8.68
N GLY A 74 5.37 2.24 -8.30
CA GLY A 74 3.94 1.97 -8.24
C GLY A 74 3.33 1.72 -9.62
N LEU A 75 3.71 2.50 -10.63
CA LEU A 75 3.13 2.39 -11.97
C LEU A 75 3.62 1.17 -12.75
N LEU A 76 4.92 0.85 -12.70
CA LEU A 76 5.51 -0.23 -13.49
C LEU A 76 5.41 -1.58 -12.75
N PRO A 77 6.19 -1.86 -11.68
CA PRO A 77 6.09 -3.12 -10.94
C PRO A 77 4.67 -3.47 -10.47
N ILE A 78 4.04 -2.58 -9.68
CA ILE A 78 2.73 -2.89 -9.07
C ILE A 78 1.63 -2.84 -10.12
N GLY A 79 1.63 -1.80 -10.97
CA GLY A 79 0.66 -1.67 -12.06
C GLY A 79 0.68 -2.86 -13.02
N TRP A 80 1.85 -3.40 -13.36
CA TRP A 80 1.97 -4.58 -14.21
C TRP A 80 1.31 -5.82 -13.58
N ILE A 81 1.51 -6.04 -12.27
CA ILE A 81 0.88 -7.15 -11.54
C ILE A 81 -0.64 -7.00 -11.58
N VAL A 82 -1.16 -5.80 -11.31
CA VAL A 82 -2.62 -5.53 -11.30
C VAL A 82 -3.22 -5.75 -12.69
N VAL A 83 -2.57 -5.24 -13.74
CA VAL A 83 -3.04 -5.43 -15.12
C VAL A 83 -3.06 -6.91 -15.50
N ALA A 84 -1.99 -7.66 -15.20
CA ALA A 84 -1.93 -9.10 -15.47
C ALA A 84 -3.01 -9.87 -14.69
N ALA A 85 -3.24 -9.53 -13.42
CA ALA A 85 -4.29 -10.13 -12.59
C ALA A 85 -5.70 -9.85 -13.13
N VAL A 86 -6.00 -8.60 -13.51
CA VAL A 86 -7.30 -8.22 -14.09
C VAL A 86 -7.49 -8.90 -15.45
N PHE A 87 -6.44 -9.01 -16.25
CA PHE A 87 -6.47 -9.75 -17.51
C PHE A 87 -6.78 -11.24 -17.29
N LEU A 88 -6.09 -11.89 -16.36
CA LEU A 88 -6.35 -13.28 -16.00
C LEU A 88 -7.77 -13.48 -15.45
N PHE A 89 -8.25 -12.55 -14.62
CA PHE A 89 -9.63 -12.53 -14.15
C PHE A 89 -10.62 -12.51 -15.32
N HIS A 90 -10.47 -11.58 -16.26
CA HIS A 90 -11.36 -11.53 -17.43
C HIS A 90 -11.26 -12.77 -18.32
N LEU A 91 -10.07 -13.35 -18.48
CA LEU A 91 -9.91 -14.62 -19.21
C LEU A 91 -10.63 -15.79 -18.52
N THR A 92 -10.51 -15.92 -17.20
CA THR A 92 -11.17 -16.99 -16.45
C THR A 92 -12.70 -16.84 -16.44
N VAL A 93 -13.20 -15.60 -16.40
CA VAL A 93 -14.64 -15.32 -16.53
C VAL A 93 -15.14 -15.65 -17.94
N LYS A 94 -14.45 -15.18 -18.99
CA LYS A 94 -14.87 -15.40 -20.39
C LYS A 94 -14.78 -16.87 -20.80
N SER A 95 -13.82 -17.63 -20.26
CA SER A 95 -13.67 -19.06 -20.53
C SER A 95 -14.58 -19.97 -19.69
N GLY A 96 -15.39 -19.40 -18.78
CA GLY A 96 -16.30 -20.16 -17.90
C GLY A 96 -15.62 -20.89 -16.74
N HIS A 97 -14.29 -20.89 -16.66
CA HIS A 97 -13.54 -21.53 -15.57
C HIS A 97 -13.79 -20.88 -14.21
N PHE A 98 -14.18 -19.62 -14.18
CA PHE A 98 -14.53 -18.93 -12.93
C PHE A 98 -15.68 -19.61 -12.17
N GLU A 99 -16.67 -20.17 -12.88
CA GLU A 99 -17.76 -20.93 -12.25
C GLU A 99 -17.27 -22.24 -11.63
N ILE A 100 -16.31 -22.90 -12.27
CA ILE A 100 -15.69 -24.12 -11.75
C ILE A 100 -14.96 -23.81 -10.45
N VAL A 101 -14.18 -22.73 -10.40
CA VAL A 101 -13.46 -22.31 -9.19
C VAL A 101 -14.44 -22.00 -8.05
N LYS A 102 -15.51 -21.23 -8.30
CA LYS A 102 -16.54 -20.95 -7.30
C LYS A 102 -17.18 -22.22 -6.76
N ARG A 103 -17.53 -23.16 -7.64
CA ARG A 103 -18.15 -24.44 -7.25
C ARG A 103 -17.21 -25.29 -6.41
N SER A 104 -15.92 -25.35 -6.77
CA SER A 104 -14.91 -26.06 -5.99
C SER A 104 -14.75 -25.48 -4.59
N VAL A 105 -14.72 -24.15 -4.44
CA VAL A 105 -14.64 -23.49 -3.12
C VAL A 105 -15.92 -23.75 -2.30
N ALA A 106 -17.11 -23.63 -2.92
CA ALA A 106 -18.37 -23.90 -2.24
C ALA A 106 -18.54 -25.36 -1.80
N ALA A 107 -17.91 -26.30 -2.51
CA ALA A 107 -17.94 -27.72 -2.18
C ALA A 107 -17.06 -28.10 -0.98
N LEU A 108 -16.11 -27.25 -0.57
CA LEU A 108 -15.21 -27.54 0.57
C LEU A 108 -15.96 -27.62 1.91
N SER A 109 -16.98 -26.79 2.11
CA SER A 109 -17.82 -26.82 3.30
C SER A 109 -19.18 -26.18 3.05
N PRO A 110 -20.29 -26.79 3.52
CA PRO A 110 -21.60 -26.18 3.49
C PRO A 110 -21.79 -25.09 4.57
N ASP A 111 -20.89 -25.02 5.58
CA ASP A 111 -20.96 -24.02 6.63
C ASP A 111 -20.37 -22.68 6.18
N ARG A 112 -21.20 -21.63 6.19
CA ARG A 112 -20.83 -20.24 5.84
C ARG A 112 -19.72 -19.68 6.74
N ARG A 113 -19.60 -20.15 7.97
CA ARG A 113 -18.55 -19.73 8.92
C ARG A 113 -17.18 -20.21 8.45
N VAL A 114 -17.10 -21.47 8.03
CA VAL A 114 -15.86 -22.06 7.51
C VAL A 114 -15.47 -21.39 6.19
N GLN A 115 -16.44 -21.10 5.31
CA GLN A 115 -16.18 -20.35 4.08
C GLN A 115 -15.66 -18.93 4.36
N ALA A 116 -16.25 -18.21 5.31
CA ALA A 116 -15.78 -16.89 5.71
C ALA A 116 -14.34 -16.93 6.24
N LEU A 117 -14.02 -17.96 7.04
CA LEU A 117 -12.66 -18.16 7.57
C LEU A 117 -11.65 -18.48 6.45
N LEU A 118 -12.04 -19.28 5.46
CA LEU A 118 -11.23 -19.59 4.27
C LEU A 118 -10.97 -18.33 3.43
N ILE A 119 -12.00 -17.51 3.18
CA ILE A 119 -11.86 -16.25 2.45
C ILE A 119 -10.97 -15.28 3.23
N ALA A 120 -11.18 -15.15 4.54
CA ALA A 120 -10.37 -14.29 5.40
C ALA A 120 -8.90 -14.75 5.41
N PHE A 121 -8.63 -16.05 5.47
CA PHE A 121 -7.29 -16.62 5.41
C PHE A 121 -6.61 -16.32 4.07
N CYS A 122 -7.27 -16.60 2.93
CA CYS A 122 -6.73 -16.31 1.60
C CYS A 122 -6.52 -14.81 1.34
N PHE A 123 -7.40 -13.96 1.87
CA PHE A 123 -7.24 -12.52 1.78
C PHE A 123 -6.08 -12.01 2.64
N GLY A 124 -5.91 -12.59 3.85
CA GLY A 124 -4.77 -12.31 4.72
C GLY A 124 -3.43 -12.64 4.05
N THR A 125 -3.31 -13.83 3.47
CA THR A 125 -2.07 -14.23 2.75
C THR A 125 -1.82 -13.39 1.50
N PHE A 126 -2.87 -12.91 0.83
CA PHE A 126 -2.74 -11.96 -0.28
C PHE A 126 -2.17 -10.61 0.17
N ILE A 127 -2.63 -10.05 1.30
CA ILE A 127 -2.10 -8.79 1.84
C ILE A 127 -0.63 -8.95 2.23
N GLU A 128 -0.27 -10.07 2.86
CA GLU A 128 1.11 -10.36 3.25
C GLU A 128 2.03 -10.49 2.03
N GLY A 129 1.56 -11.07 0.93
CA GLY A 129 2.32 -11.14 -0.33
C GLY A 129 2.39 -9.82 -1.12
N ALA A 130 1.59 -8.82 -0.74
CA ALA A 130 1.58 -7.49 -1.37
C ALA A 130 2.41 -6.44 -0.61
N ALA A 131 2.81 -6.74 0.64
CA ALA A 131 3.64 -5.90 1.51
C ALA A 131 5.14 -6.19 1.33
#